data_AF-A0A6N2VZ95-F1
#
_entry.id   AF-A0A6N2VZ95-F1
#
_cell.length_a   1.000
_cell.length_b   1.000
_cell.length_c   1.000
_cell.angle_alpha   90.00
_cell.angle_beta   90.00
_cell.angle_gamma   90.00
#
_symmetry.space_group_name_H-M   'P 1'
#
loop_
_entity.id
_entity.type
_entity.pdbx_description
1 polymer ?
#
loop_
_entity_poly.entity_id
_entity_poly.type
_entity_poly.pdbx_seq_one_letter_code
_entity_poly.pdbx_strand_id
1 'polypeptide(L)'
;MTKYTPFEKSLCANARLFSITKKELDLFLLLQTNTITYRQLYATKLHGLTETSGRLSLKRLEAEGFIYGKQLTAHSQIKYFYLSAKGRVFLKKLLPSEYTESLLINWEKRPPTGTQQLLHRIRGNDFYFSYISLSASQPRPWILEPKLPGFSEFQNNPPRSDGCLYCSHFAYYVEQDNGTQSENVLLNKLKNYIHAGFFRSDSKNRLVFCLAFSHRKKSDQKPAFSIYKLLLKFTKLWKLLERTHELELDYLQFMQTLATSPLKETVSSKELSSFENICRLHPEIQSLKDADALKKAYLHDSATPLASDEELDTFFQKRLKSHFSSFYDDPQMLLSALEGVPLYICANHQLPSYVPLITAEDVSFQEKIFELLFYNGLNTDNWRFHSPVKFHSASYNFTFRMGLQHNIYGTLAIEFPSIDLSSHIRVRHFFKNSTVYTHITLLLIGKKTDIEHYCRFFLNRYPHSSSMHLLFADIESIYHLVPAPIYQIREGKIASSILLECDEFDEQLHIRHKEEYDL
;
A
#
# COMPACT_ATOMS: atom_id res chain seq x y z
N MET A 1 -14.44 -20.84 14.24
CA MET A 1 -13.90 -19.60 14.85
C MET A 1 -13.45 -18.66 13.75
N THR A 2 -14.00 -17.45 13.68
CA THR A 2 -13.49 -16.38 12.81
C THR A 2 -12.09 -15.98 13.30
N LYS A 3 -11.06 -16.14 12.46
CA LYS A 3 -9.68 -15.79 12.82
C LYS A 3 -9.56 -14.26 12.80
N TYR A 4 -9.46 -13.65 13.97
CA TYR A 4 -9.23 -12.21 14.10
C TYR A 4 -7.86 -11.82 13.53
N THR A 5 -7.83 -10.72 12.78
CA THR A 5 -6.57 -10.09 12.34
C THR A 5 -5.84 -9.45 13.53
N PRO A 6 -4.52 -9.20 13.43
CA PRO A 6 -3.78 -8.48 14.48
C PRO A 6 -4.36 -7.10 14.80
N PHE A 7 -4.86 -6.38 13.79
CA PHE A 7 -5.59 -5.12 13.97
C PHE A 7 -6.84 -5.31 14.84
N GLU A 8 -7.66 -6.32 14.55
CA GLU A 8 -8.88 -6.62 15.33
C GLU A 8 -8.56 -7.00 16.78
N LYS A 9 -7.52 -7.82 16.98
CA LYS A 9 -7.05 -8.19 18.33
C LYS A 9 -6.59 -6.96 19.11
N SER A 10 -5.83 -6.08 18.47
CA SER A 10 -5.32 -4.85 19.08
C SER A 10 -6.46 -3.88 19.38
N LEU A 11 -7.48 -3.79 18.51
CA LEU A 11 -8.69 -3.01 18.75
C LEU A 11 -9.44 -3.50 19.98
N CYS A 12 -9.69 -4.81 20.08
CA CYS A 12 -10.33 -5.38 21.26
C CYS A 12 -9.54 -5.10 22.53
N ALA A 13 -8.22 -5.32 22.51
CA ALA A 13 -7.35 -5.09 23.66
C ALA A 13 -7.36 -3.62 24.10
N ASN A 14 -7.12 -2.70 23.16
CA ASN A 14 -7.01 -1.26 23.46
C ASN A 14 -8.35 -0.66 23.90
N ALA A 15 -9.46 -1.12 23.31
CA ALA A 15 -10.82 -0.69 23.67
C ALA A 15 -11.41 -1.47 24.86
N ARG A 16 -10.67 -2.41 25.46
CA ARG A 16 -11.14 -3.32 26.53
C ARG A 16 -12.43 -4.09 26.16
N LEU A 17 -12.55 -4.49 24.90
CA LEU A 17 -13.65 -5.29 24.39
C LEU A 17 -13.28 -6.78 24.42
N PHE A 18 -14.23 -7.63 24.82
CA PHE A 18 -14.05 -9.08 24.75
C PHE A 18 -13.95 -9.58 23.30
N SER A 19 -14.76 -9.00 22.41
CA SER A 19 -14.82 -9.35 21.00
C SER A 19 -15.35 -8.17 20.19
N ILE A 20 -15.03 -8.14 18.90
CA ILE A 20 -15.63 -7.22 17.94
C ILE A 20 -16.22 -8.00 16.76
N THR A 21 -17.38 -7.60 16.30
CA THR A 21 -18.01 -8.11 15.07
C THR A 21 -17.53 -7.32 13.85
N LYS A 22 -17.62 -7.90 12.66
CA LYS A 22 -17.28 -7.18 11.41
C LYS A 22 -18.13 -5.92 11.19
N LYS A 23 -19.37 -5.95 11.65
CA LYS A 23 -20.27 -4.78 11.66
C LYS A 23 -19.71 -3.65 12.53
N GLU A 24 -19.30 -3.96 13.75
CA GLU A 24 -18.73 -2.98 14.69
C GLU A 24 -17.40 -2.43 14.18
N LEU A 25 -16.57 -3.29 13.60
CA LEU A 25 -15.32 -2.90 12.95
C LEU A 25 -15.54 -1.91 11.81
N ASP A 26 -16.47 -2.18 10.90
CA ASP A 26 -16.78 -1.28 9.78
C ASP A 26 -17.30 0.09 10.27
N LEU A 27 -18.12 0.09 11.32
CA LEU A 27 -18.59 1.32 11.95
C LEU A 27 -17.45 2.09 12.63
N PHE A 28 -16.52 1.40 13.29
CA PHE A 28 -15.31 2.00 13.86
C PHE A 28 -14.43 2.63 12.76
N LEU A 29 -14.21 1.95 11.64
CA LEU A 29 -13.43 2.50 10.52
C LEU A 29 -14.10 3.77 9.97
N LEU A 30 -15.42 3.75 9.81
CA LEU A 30 -16.20 4.92 9.39
C LEU A 30 -16.13 6.08 10.40
N LEU A 31 -16.00 5.79 11.69
CA LEU A 31 -15.81 6.80 12.73
C LEU A 31 -14.46 7.50 12.58
N GLN A 32 -13.39 6.74 12.31
CA GLN A 32 -12.03 7.26 12.07
C GLN A 32 -11.95 8.09 10.79
N THR A 33 -12.43 7.54 9.67
CA THR A 33 -12.17 8.12 8.33
C THR A 33 -13.28 9.03 7.82
N ASN A 34 -14.39 9.14 8.55
CA ASN A 34 -15.64 9.83 8.20
C ASN A 34 -16.41 9.20 7.02
N THR A 35 -15.67 8.82 5.97
CA THR A 35 -16.18 8.21 4.76
C THR A 35 -15.39 6.96 4.39
N ILE A 36 -16.08 5.98 3.83
CA ILE A 36 -15.46 4.78 3.25
C ILE A 36 -16.10 4.45 1.91
N THR A 37 -15.33 3.87 1.00
CA THR A 37 -15.80 3.28 -0.27
C THR A 37 -15.61 1.77 -0.27
N TYR A 38 -16.23 1.06 -1.22
CA TYR A 38 -16.02 -0.38 -1.36
C TYR A 38 -14.54 -0.73 -1.60
N ARG A 39 -13.86 0.02 -2.46
CA ARG A 39 -12.43 -0.18 -2.77
C ARG A 39 -11.55 0.01 -1.54
N GLN A 40 -11.85 1.02 -0.71
CA GLN A 40 -11.12 1.27 0.52
C GLN A 40 -11.30 0.17 1.55
N LEU A 41 -12.55 -0.29 1.73
CA LEU A 41 -12.81 -1.41 2.63
C LEU A 41 -12.13 -2.69 2.14
N TYR A 42 -12.14 -2.94 0.83
CA TYR A 42 -11.40 -4.04 0.22
C TYR A 42 -9.89 -3.95 0.47
N ALA A 43 -9.29 -2.76 0.34
CA ALA A 43 -7.87 -2.54 0.55
C ALA A 43 -7.40 -2.96 1.96
N THR A 44 -8.27 -2.89 2.98
CA THR A 44 -7.95 -3.34 4.34
C THR A 44 -7.71 -4.84 4.48
N LYS A 45 -8.23 -5.66 3.55
CA LYS A 45 -8.26 -7.14 3.63
C LYS A 45 -8.98 -7.71 4.87
N LEU A 46 -9.66 -6.88 5.67
CA LEU A 46 -10.35 -7.30 6.90
C LEU A 46 -11.54 -8.24 6.64
N HIS A 47 -12.16 -8.14 5.46
CA HIS A 47 -13.25 -9.02 5.02
C HIS A 47 -12.78 -10.15 4.10
N GLY A 48 -11.46 -10.32 3.94
CA GLY A 48 -10.84 -11.27 3.03
C GLY A 48 -10.36 -10.63 1.72
N LEU A 49 -10.08 -11.47 0.72
CA LEU A 49 -9.42 -11.09 -0.53
C LEU A 49 -10.40 -10.72 -1.66
N THR A 50 -11.67 -10.41 -1.35
CA THR A 50 -12.66 -10.06 -2.39
C THR A 50 -13.42 -8.79 -2.03
N GLU A 51 -13.63 -7.91 -3.01
CA GLU A 51 -14.40 -6.66 -2.83
C GLU A 51 -15.87 -6.95 -2.46
N THR A 52 -16.42 -8.07 -2.93
CA THR A 52 -17.81 -8.48 -2.69
C THR A 52 -18.14 -8.62 -1.21
N SER A 53 -17.20 -9.12 -0.40
CA SER A 53 -17.38 -9.34 1.04
C SER A 53 -17.66 -8.04 1.79
N GLY A 54 -16.77 -7.05 1.67
CA GLY A 54 -16.94 -5.72 2.25
C GLY A 54 -18.16 -4.98 1.68
N ARG A 55 -18.45 -5.17 0.38
CA ARG A 55 -19.66 -4.61 -0.25
C ARG A 55 -20.95 -5.13 0.39
N LEU A 56 -21.04 -6.43 0.68
CA LEU A 56 -22.20 -7.01 1.35
C LEU A 56 -22.33 -6.48 2.78
N SER A 57 -21.20 -6.29 3.49
CA SER A 57 -21.20 -5.73 4.84
C SER A 57 -21.77 -4.30 4.87
N LEU A 58 -21.28 -3.41 4.01
CA LEU A 58 -21.77 -2.03 3.93
C LEU A 58 -23.24 -1.96 3.50
N LYS A 59 -23.69 -2.81 2.56
CA LYS A 59 -25.11 -2.89 2.19
C LYS A 59 -26.01 -3.29 3.36
N ARG A 60 -25.56 -4.22 4.19
CA ARG A 60 -26.30 -4.65 5.38
C ARG A 60 -26.42 -3.51 6.40
N LEU A 61 -25.30 -2.84 6.68
CA LEU A 61 -25.27 -1.67 7.56
C LEU A 61 -26.18 -0.53 7.09
N GLU A 62 -26.24 -0.31 5.77
CA GLU A 62 -27.12 0.67 5.13
C GLU A 62 -28.60 0.28 5.32
N ALA A 63 -28.95 -0.97 5.05
CA ALA A 63 -30.33 -1.48 5.24
C ALA A 63 -30.78 -1.43 6.71
N GLU A 64 -29.87 -1.67 7.65
CA GLU A 64 -30.14 -1.56 9.09
C GLU A 64 -30.17 -0.10 9.60
N GLY A 65 -29.84 0.88 8.75
CA GLY A 65 -29.89 2.31 9.06
C GLY A 65 -28.72 2.84 9.90
N PHE A 66 -27.62 2.09 10.06
CA PHE A 66 -26.44 2.55 10.79
C PHE A 66 -25.55 3.50 9.97
N ILE A 67 -25.66 3.44 8.64
CA ILE A 67 -24.90 4.27 7.72
C ILE A 67 -25.79 4.83 6.61
N TYR A 68 -25.36 5.92 5.99
CA TYR A 68 -25.94 6.44 4.76
C TYR A 68 -24.99 6.16 3.59
N GLY A 69 -25.54 5.76 2.44
CA GLY A 69 -24.78 5.61 1.21
C GLY A 69 -25.16 6.68 0.18
N LYS A 70 -24.16 7.25 -0.49
CA LYS A 70 -24.34 8.24 -1.57
C LYS A 70 -23.38 7.96 -2.72
N GLN A 71 -23.78 8.32 -3.93
CA GLN A 71 -22.86 8.34 -5.07
C GLN A 71 -22.09 9.66 -5.08
N LEU A 72 -20.82 9.62 -5.49
CA LEU A 72 -19.97 10.81 -5.57
C LEU A 72 -20.53 11.84 -6.57
N THR A 73 -21.05 11.37 -7.70
CA THR A 73 -21.87 12.13 -8.66
C THR A 73 -22.94 11.21 -9.24
N ALA A 74 -24.00 11.74 -9.85
CA ALA A 74 -25.10 10.96 -10.43
C ALA A 74 -24.65 9.91 -11.48
N HIS A 75 -23.50 10.12 -12.10
CA HIS A 75 -22.92 9.20 -13.09
C HIS A 75 -21.63 8.52 -12.59
N SER A 76 -21.26 8.70 -11.33
CA SER A 76 -20.08 8.08 -10.75
C SER A 76 -20.38 6.64 -10.35
N GLN A 77 -19.43 5.74 -10.65
CA GLN A 77 -19.43 4.39 -10.11
C GLN A 77 -18.98 4.35 -8.64
N ILE A 78 -18.45 5.46 -8.11
CA ILE A 78 -17.96 5.55 -6.74
C ILE A 78 -19.14 5.84 -5.81
N LYS A 79 -19.53 4.81 -5.04
CA LYS A 79 -20.42 4.95 -3.89
C LYS A 79 -19.57 5.07 -2.62
N TYR A 80 -19.89 6.06 -1.80
CA TYR A 80 -19.28 6.27 -0.49
C TYR A 80 -20.34 6.17 0.61
N PHE A 81 -19.89 5.87 1.82
CA PHE A 81 -20.72 5.67 2.99
C PHE A 81 -20.21 6.50 4.16
N TYR A 82 -21.11 6.91 5.04
CA TYR A 82 -20.79 7.65 6.27
C TYR A 82 -21.79 7.33 7.38
N LEU A 83 -21.41 7.56 8.65
CA LEU A 83 -22.23 7.20 9.80
C LEU A 83 -23.54 7.99 9.87
N SER A 84 -24.64 7.29 10.14
CA SER A 84 -25.91 7.90 10.56
C SER A 84 -25.87 8.31 12.03
N ALA A 85 -26.88 9.05 12.50
CA ALA A 85 -27.01 9.34 13.93
C ALA A 85 -27.15 8.05 14.77
N LYS A 86 -27.93 7.08 14.27
CA LYS A 86 -28.06 5.74 14.87
C LYS A 86 -26.71 5.02 14.94
N GLY A 87 -25.91 5.07 13.88
CA GLY A 87 -24.53 4.56 13.85
C GLY A 87 -23.64 5.14 14.95
N ARG A 88 -23.64 6.47 15.09
CA ARG A 88 -22.82 7.16 16.11
C ARG A 88 -23.25 6.81 17.54
N VAL A 89 -24.56 6.82 17.81
CA VAL A 89 -25.10 6.48 19.14
C VAL A 89 -24.75 5.03 19.50
N PHE A 90 -24.81 4.12 18.54
CA PHE A 90 -24.39 2.74 18.74
C PHE A 90 -22.90 2.64 19.13
N LEU A 91 -22.01 3.33 18.40
CA LEU A 91 -20.58 3.34 18.72
C LEU A 91 -20.26 4.00 20.07
N LYS A 92 -20.96 5.07 20.44
CA LYS A 92 -20.80 5.71 21.77
C LYS A 92 -21.13 4.76 22.93
N LYS A 93 -22.01 3.78 22.71
CA LYS A 93 -22.33 2.75 23.72
C LYS A 93 -21.32 1.60 23.72
N LEU A 94 -20.72 1.32 22.56
CA LEU A 94 -19.78 0.22 22.38
C LEU A 94 -18.37 0.58 22.86
N LEU A 95 -17.86 1.75 22.48
CA LEU A 95 -16.48 2.16 22.71
C LEU A 95 -16.38 3.03 23.98
N PRO A 96 -15.43 2.75 24.88
CA PRO A 96 -15.17 3.61 26.03
C PRO A 96 -14.78 5.03 25.61
N SER A 97 -15.23 6.04 26.38
CA SER A 97 -14.93 7.45 26.11
C SER A 97 -13.42 7.70 26.09
N GLU A 98 -12.68 7.16 27.07
CA GLU A 98 -11.24 7.35 27.20
C GLU A 98 -10.49 6.81 25.97
N TYR A 99 -10.97 5.68 25.42
CA TYR A 99 -10.38 5.10 24.22
C TYR A 99 -10.63 5.99 22.99
N THR A 100 -11.85 6.51 22.84
CA THR A 100 -12.18 7.38 21.70
C THR A 100 -11.49 8.73 21.78
N GLU A 101 -11.24 9.23 22.99
CA GLU A 101 -10.42 10.42 23.25
C GLU A 101 -8.95 10.18 22.91
N SER A 102 -8.37 9.03 23.28
CA SER A 102 -7.00 8.66 22.89
C SER A 102 -6.79 8.58 21.38
N LEU A 103 -7.87 8.33 20.62
CA LEU A 103 -7.87 8.30 19.16
C LEU A 103 -8.21 9.65 18.51
N LEU A 104 -8.42 10.70 19.32
CA LEU A 104 -8.73 12.05 18.88
C LEU A 104 -9.95 12.10 17.94
N ILE A 105 -10.96 11.28 18.25
CA ILE A 105 -12.17 11.14 17.42
C ILE A 105 -12.99 12.43 17.43
N ASN A 106 -13.29 12.93 16.24
CA ASN A 106 -14.29 13.97 16.05
C ASN A 106 -15.66 13.35 15.71
N TRP A 107 -16.52 13.21 16.73
CA TRP A 107 -17.85 12.64 16.61
C TRP A 107 -18.80 13.41 15.68
N GLU A 108 -18.57 14.70 15.52
CA GLU A 108 -19.47 15.62 14.81
C GLU A 108 -19.07 15.84 13.36
N LYS A 109 -17.84 15.51 12.98
CA LYS A 109 -17.34 15.73 11.62
C LYS A 109 -18.25 15.02 10.63
N ARG A 110 -18.63 15.74 9.57
CA ARG A 110 -19.44 15.24 8.46
C ARG A 110 -18.63 15.23 7.16
N PRO A 111 -19.03 14.43 6.15
CA PRO A 111 -18.46 14.52 4.83
C PRO A 111 -18.65 15.94 4.28
N PRO A 112 -17.70 16.47 3.49
CA PRO A 112 -17.87 17.78 2.88
C PRO A 112 -18.96 17.69 1.81
N THR A 113 -19.64 18.81 1.57
CA THR A 113 -20.71 18.90 0.57
C THR A 113 -20.18 19.00 -0.86
N GLY A 114 -19.00 19.60 -1.05
CA GLY A 114 -18.37 19.76 -2.35
C GLY A 114 -17.76 18.46 -2.88
N THR A 115 -18.11 18.08 -4.11
CA THR A 115 -17.65 16.83 -4.75
C THR A 115 -16.13 16.73 -4.86
N GLN A 116 -15.43 17.84 -5.18
CA GLN A 116 -13.97 17.83 -5.29
C GLN A 116 -13.30 17.62 -3.94
N GLN A 117 -13.75 18.33 -2.89
CA GLN A 117 -13.26 18.15 -1.52
C GLN A 117 -13.54 16.73 -1.01
N LEU A 118 -14.71 16.17 -1.35
CA LEU A 118 -15.06 14.81 -0.97
C LEU A 118 -14.18 13.77 -1.68
N LEU A 119 -13.95 13.91 -2.99
CA LEU A 119 -13.06 13.01 -3.73
C LEU A 119 -11.63 13.06 -3.18
N HIS A 120 -11.16 14.27 -2.88
CA HIS A 120 -9.86 14.50 -2.29
C HIS A 120 -9.73 13.88 -0.90
N ARG A 121 -10.74 14.03 -0.03
CA ARG A 121 -10.81 13.36 1.27
C ARG A 121 -10.86 11.84 1.16
N ILE A 122 -11.65 11.31 0.23
CA ILE A 122 -11.70 9.87 -0.04
C ILE A 122 -10.29 9.40 -0.39
N ARG A 123 -9.61 10.03 -1.34
CA ARG A 123 -8.26 9.61 -1.74
C ARG A 123 -7.22 9.76 -0.64
N GLY A 124 -7.29 10.83 0.17
CA GLY A 124 -6.42 10.99 1.34
C GLY A 124 -6.56 9.86 2.36
N ASN A 125 -7.77 9.30 2.52
CA ASN A 125 -8.00 8.14 3.39
C ASN A 125 -7.37 6.84 2.86
N ASP A 126 -6.99 6.76 1.58
CA ASP A 126 -6.38 5.55 1.01
C ASP A 126 -5.08 5.17 1.74
N PHE A 127 -4.34 6.15 2.26
CA PHE A 127 -3.16 5.92 3.09
C PHE A 127 -3.51 5.15 4.36
N TYR A 128 -4.52 5.60 5.11
CA TYR A 128 -4.93 4.94 6.35
C TYR A 128 -5.49 3.54 6.12
N PHE A 129 -6.29 3.36 5.06
CA PHE A 129 -6.80 2.03 4.71
C PHE A 129 -5.68 1.06 4.26
N SER A 130 -4.64 1.58 3.60
CA SER A 130 -3.45 0.79 3.27
C SER A 130 -2.65 0.44 4.53
N TYR A 131 -2.52 1.36 5.49
CA TYR A 131 -1.91 1.09 6.80
C TYR A 131 -2.63 -0.02 7.58
N ILE A 132 -3.96 0.00 7.63
CA ILE A 132 -4.76 -1.04 8.31
C ILE A 132 -4.54 -2.44 7.70
N SER A 133 -4.16 -2.51 6.42
CA SER A 133 -3.90 -3.80 5.75
C SER A 133 -2.61 -4.48 6.21
N LEU A 134 -1.72 -3.77 6.91
CA LEU A 134 -0.47 -4.32 7.40
C LEU A 134 -0.71 -5.34 8.50
N SER A 135 0.06 -6.43 8.48
CA SER A 135 0.00 -7.49 9.49
C SER A 135 0.34 -6.99 10.90
N ALA A 136 1.25 -6.02 11.01
CA ALA A 136 1.63 -5.40 12.28
C ALA A 136 0.81 -4.14 12.63
N SER A 137 -0.21 -3.80 11.83
CA SER A 137 -1.01 -2.59 12.09
C SER A 137 -1.78 -2.68 13.40
N GLN A 138 -1.92 -1.53 14.04
CA GLN A 138 -2.71 -1.35 15.24
C GLN A 138 -3.68 -0.19 15.03
N PRO A 139 -4.78 -0.11 15.78
CA PRO A 139 -5.63 1.07 15.77
C PRO A 139 -4.83 2.28 16.25
N ARG A 140 -4.70 3.27 15.38
CA ARG A 140 -3.96 4.51 15.62
C ARG A 140 -4.84 5.72 15.28
N PRO A 141 -4.63 6.88 15.93
CA PRO A 141 -5.37 8.09 15.60
C PRO A 141 -5.16 8.47 14.13
N TRP A 142 -6.26 8.59 13.38
CA TRP A 142 -6.29 9.18 12.05
C TRP A 142 -7.05 10.50 12.11
N ILE A 143 -6.32 11.61 12.09
CA ILE A 143 -6.93 12.95 12.16
C ILE A 143 -7.10 13.50 10.75
N LEU A 144 -8.33 13.85 10.40
CA LEU A 144 -8.65 14.49 9.12
C LEU A 144 -8.41 16.00 9.19
N GLU A 145 -7.76 16.54 8.18
CA GLU A 145 -7.47 17.97 8.02
C GLU A 145 -6.79 18.64 9.23
N PRO A 146 -5.77 18.00 9.85
CA PRO A 146 -5.13 18.56 11.02
C PRO A 146 -4.32 19.79 10.62
N LYS A 147 -4.33 20.77 11.52
CA LYS A 147 -3.52 21.97 11.38
C LYS A 147 -2.03 21.60 11.47
N LEU A 148 -1.20 22.32 10.72
CA LEU A 148 0.25 22.18 10.85
C LEU A 148 0.72 22.76 12.19
N PRO A 149 1.68 22.10 12.88
CA PRO A 149 2.27 22.59 14.11
C PRO A 149 2.97 23.94 13.89
N GLY A 150 3.10 24.74 14.96
CA GLY A 150 3.77 26.05 14.92
C GLY A 150 2.91 27.21 14.41
N PHE A 151 1.78 26.96 13.75
CA PHE A 151 0.85 28.01 13.36
C PHE A 151 -0.09 28.39 14.51
N SER A 152 -0.46 29.67 14.65
CA SER A 152 -1.37 30.18 15.70
C SER A 152 -2.82 29.77 15.48
N GLU A 153 -3.58 29.50 16.55
CA GLU A 153 -5.03 29.19 16.45
C GLU A 153 -5.86 30.39 15.97
N PHE A 154 -5.35 31.60 16.20
CA PHE A 154 -6.00 32.85 15.85
C PHE A 154 -5.71 33.31 14.42
N GLN A 155 -4.89 32.58 13.66
CA GLN A 155 -4.65 32.88 12.26
C GLN A 155 -5.87 32.48 11.43
N ASN A 156 -6.38 33.40 10.62
CA ASN A 156 -7.45 33.09 9.67
C ASN A 156 -6.95 32.03 8.67
N ASN A 157 -7.58 30.85 8.68
CA ASN A 157 -7.27 29.70 7.82
C ASN A 157 -5.80 29.24 7.88
N PRO A 158 -5.37 28.62 9.00
CA PRO A 158 -4.01 28.10 9.10
C PRO A 158 -3.81 26.94 8.10
N PRO A 159 -2.57 26.73 7.60
CA PRO A 159 -2.24 25.57 6.77
C PRO A 159 -2.60 24.25 7.46
N ARG A 160 -3.10 23.29 6.67
CA ARG A 160 -3.53 21.97 7.12
C ARG A 160 -3.01 20.92 6.15
N SER A 161 -2.70 19.73 6.66
CA SER A 161 -2.57 18.54 5.81
C SER A 161 -3.95 17.94 5.53
N ASP A 162 -4.05 16.95 4.65
CA ASP A 162 -5.33 16.30 4.36
C ASP A 162 -5.68 15.23 5.41
N GLY A 163 -4.66 14.54 5.90
CA GLY A 163 -4.76 13.60 7.01
C GLY A 163 -3.47 13.55 7.82
N CYS A 164 -3.54 12.97 9.02
CA CYS A 164 -2.37 12.61 9.80
C CYS A 164 -2.60 11.31 10.56
N LEU A 165 -1.65 10.38 10.40
CA LEU A 165 -1.58 9.14 11.17
C LEU A 165 -0.58 9.31 12.31
N TYR A 166 -1.03 9.18 13.56
CA TYR A 166 -0.16 9.25 14.72
C TYR A 166 0.30 7.86 15.14
N CYS A 167 1.59 7.58 14.97
CA CYS A 167 2.22 6.34 15.42
C CYS A 167 3.09 6.59 16.67
N SER A 168 3.90 5.62 17.06
CA SER A 168 4.68 5.69 18.31
C SER A 168 5.96 6.51 18.12
N HIS A 169 6.60 6.41 16.97
CA HIS A 169 7.83 7.10 16.62
C HIS A 169 7.57 8.39 15.85
N PHE A 170 6.64 8.36 14.89
CA PHE A 170 6.36 9.51 14.04
C PHE A 170 4.86 9.79 13.86
N ALA A 171 4.55 11.06 13.56
CA ALA A 171 3.28 11.48 13.00
C ALA A 171 3.43 11.69 11.48
N TYR A 172 2.65 10.97 10.69
CA TYR A 172 2.70 10.99 9.23
C TYR A 172 1.61 11.88 8.67
N TYR A 173 1.98 13.09 8.25
CA TYR A 173 1.07 14.04 7.62
C TYR A 173 0.98 13.73 6.13
N VAL A 174 -0.24 13.43 5.69
CA VAL A 174 -0.55 13.00 4.33
C VAL A 174 -1.13 14.18 3.55
N GLU A 175 -0.54 14.43 2.39
CA GLU A 175 -0.96 15.41 1.39
C GLU A 175 -1.40 14.67 0.13
N GLN A 176 -2.68 14.78 -0.20
CA GLN A 176 -3.23 14.20 -1.40
C GLN A 176 -3.08 15.16 -2.58
N ASP A 177 -2.48 14.68 -3.65
CA ASP A 177 -2.45 15.36 -4.93
C ASP A 177 -3.20 14.53 -5.98
N ASN A 178 -4.22 15.14 -6.59
CA ASN A 178 -5.06 14.49 -7.59
C ASN A 178 -4.53 14.66 -9.02
N GLY A 179 -3.29 15.13 -9.18
CA GLY A 179 -2.71 15.39 -10.50
C GLY A 179 -3.02 16.79 -11.03
N THR A 180 -3.61 17.67 -10.21
CA THR A 180 -4.16 18.97 -10.66
C THR A 180 -3.47 20.18 -10.02
N GLN A 181 -2.68 19.99 -8.97
CA GLN A 181 -1.98 21.09 -8.32
C GLN A 181 -0.78 21.51 -9.19
N SER A 182 -0.58 22.82 -9.37
CA SER A 182 0.59 23.35 -10.06
C SER A 182 1.83 23.25 -9.17
N GLU A 183 3.01 23.28 -9.78
CA GLU A 183 4.30 23.27 -9.07
C GLU A 183 4.38 24.37 -8.01
N ASN A 184 3.98 25.61 -8.34
CA ASN A 184 3.98 26.72 -7.40
C ASN A 184 3.09 26.48 -6.16
N VAL A 185 1.95 25.81 -6.33
CA VAL A 185 1.08 25.44 -5.20
C VAL A 185 1.77 24.42 -4.30
N LEU A 186 2.43 23.43 -4.90
CA LEU A 186 3.18 22.40 -4.16
C LEU A 186 4.39 22.98 -3.43
N LEU A 187 5.15 23.88 -4.06
CA LEU A 187 6.26 24.61 -3.43
C LEU A 187 5.78 25.49 -2.26
N ASN A 188 4.65 26.16 -2.41
CA ASN A 188 4.07 26.94 -1.31
C ASN A 188 3.62 26.05 -0.14
N LYS A 189 3.07 24.86 -0.41
CA LYS A 189 2.81 23.87 0.64
C LYS A 189 4.10 23.43 1.32
N LEU A 190 5.14 23.10 0.55
CA LEU A 190 6.44 22.70 1.10
C LEU A 190 7.00 23.77 2.05
N LYS A 191 6.93 25.06 1.68
CA LYS A 191 7.33 26.18 2.54
C LYS A 191 6.59 26.20 3.88
N ASN A 192 5.29 25.89 3.89
CA ASN A 192 4.52 25.79 5.14
C ASN A 192 5.01 24.62 6.02
N TYR A 193 5.38 23.50 5.42
CA TYR A 193 5.95 22.34 6.16
C TYR A 193 7.36 22.60 6.68
N ILE A 194 8.18 23.30 5.88
CA ILE A 194 9.48 23.82 6.30
C ILE A 194 9.32 24.73 7.52
N HIS A 195 8.41 25.69 7.45
CA HIS A 195 8.11 26.59 8.58
C HIS A 195 7.59 25.84 9.81
N ALA A 196 6.76 24.81 9.60
CA ALA A 196 6.25 23.94 10.66
C ALA A 196 7.32 23.00 11.26
N GLY A 197 8.57 23.06 10.80
CA GLY A 197 9.69 22.31 11.36
C GLY A 197 9.71 20.82 11.00
N PHE A 198 9.09 20.43 9.88
CA PHE A 198 9.10 19.02 9.43
C PHE A 198 10.48 18.56 8.99
N PHE A 199 11.26 19.49 8.42
CA PHE A 199 12.58 19.25 7.88
C PHE A 199 13.66 19.67 8.88
N ARG A 200 13.53 19.19 10.10
CA ARG A 200 14.58 19.23 11.13
C ARG A 200 14.90 17.79 11.51
N SER A 201 16.17 17.48 11.76
CA SER A 201 16.59 16.11 12.15
C SER A 201 15.92 15.59 13.42
N ASP A 202 15.57 16.47 14.36
CA ASP A 202 14.86 16.14 15.61
C ASP A 202 13.33 16.05 15.45
N SER A 203 12.79 16.37 14.27
CA SER A 203 11.35 16.39 14.05
C SER A 203 10.73 15.01 14.15
N LYS A 204 9.61 14.92 14.86
CA LYS A 204 8.76 13.73 14.95
C LYS A 204 7.65 13.71 13.89
N ASN A 205 7.63 14.70 12.99
CA ASN A 205 6.65 14.79 11.92
C ASN A 205 7.29 14.37 10.59
N ARG A 206 6.52 13.65 9.77
CA ARG A 206 6.93 13.17 8.44
C ARG A 206 5.90 13.59 7.42
N LEU A 207 6.36 14.11 6.29
CA LEU A 207 5.50 14.52 5.18
C LEU A 207 5.42 13.41 4.14
N VAL A 208 4.20 13.07 3.73
CA VAL A 208 3.90 12.08 2.71
C VAL A 208 2.99 12.70 1.65
N PHE A 209 3.47 12.80 0.41
CA PHE A 209 2.63 13.11 -0.74
C PHE A 209 2.08 11.83 -1.37
N CYS A 210 0.75 11.75 -1.48
CA CYS A 210 0.05 10.67 -2.15
C CYS A 210 -0.50 11.18 -3.49
N LEU A 211 -0.01 10.63 -4.60
CA LEU A 211 -0.34 11.06 -5.96
C LEU A 211 -1.37 10.12 -6.57
N ALA A 212 -2.59 10.62 -6.76
CA ALA A 212 -3.68 9.87 -7.37
C ALA A 212 -3.89 10.27 -8.83
N PHE A 213 -3.71 9.29 -9.70
CA PHE A 213 -4.02 9.39 -11.12
C PHE A 213 -5.32 8.65 -11.42
N SER A 214 -6.06 9.15 -12.41
CA SER A 214 -7.26 8.46 -12.89
C SER A 214 -6.88 7.67 -14.14
N HIS A 215 -7.26 6.40 -14.23
CA HIS A 215 -7.12 5.67 -15.49
C HIS A 215 -7.88 6.41 -16.59
N ARG A 216 -7.30 6.46 -17.79
CA ARG A 216 -8.07 6.83 -18.97
C ARG A 216 -9.17 5.79 -19.12
N LYS A 217 -10.43 6.19 -19.03
CA LYS A 217 -11.55 5.28 -19.28
C LYS A 217 -11.40 4.76 -20.71
N LYS A 218 -10.87 3.55 -20.90
CA LYS A 218 -11.28 2.74 -22.05
C LYS A 218 -12.75 2.46 -21.84
N SER A 219 -13.57 2.82 -22.81
CA SER A 219 -15.00 2.58 -22.82
C SER A 219 -15.26 1.08 -23.02
N ASP A 220 -14.82 0.24 -22.10
CA ASP A 220 -15.23 -1.15 -22.09
C ASP A 220 -16.44 -1.22 -21.16
N GLN A 221 -17.59 -1.49 -21.77
CA GLN A 221 -18.83 -1.77 -21.05
C GLN A 221 -18.53 -2.91 -20.08
N LYS A 222 -18.43 -2.59 -18.78
CA LYS A 222 -18.36 -3.63 -17.75
C LYS A 222 -19.49 -4.62 -18.01
N PRO A 223 -19.20 -5.91 -18.18
CA PRO A 223 -20.24 -6.92 -18.24
C PRO A 223 -21.09 -6.83 -16.98
N ALA A 224 -22.41 -6.83 -17.16
CA ALA A 224 -23.32 -6.65 -16.06
C ALA A 224 -23.15 -7.79 -15.03
N PHE A 225 -23.17 -7.47 -13.73
CA PHE A 225 -23.13 -8.45 -12.63
C PHE A 225 -24.24 -9.52 -12.72
N SER A 226 -25.28 -9.27 -13.51
CA SER A 226 -26.28 -10.25 -13.91
C SER A 226 -25.67 -11.46 -14.63
N ILE A 227 -24.64 -11.26 -15.45
CA ILE A 227 -23.93 -12.33 -16.17
C ILE A 227 -23.20 -13.25 -15.18
N TYR A 228 -22.45 -12.69 -14.22
CA TYR A 228 -21.82 -13.48 -13.16
C TYR A 228 -22.84 -14.30 -12.37
N LYS A 229 -23.96 -13.69 -11.95
CA LYS A 229 -25.03 -14.40 -11.23
C LYS A 229 -25.60 -15.55 -12.05
N LEU A 230 -25.78 -15.33 -13.35
CA LEU A 230 -26.31 -16.33 -14.26
C LEU A 230 -25.32 -17.49 -14.41
N LEU A 231 -24.05 -17.20 -14.71
CA LEU A 231 -22.96 -18.20 -14.76
C LEU A 231 -22.84 -18.98 -13.44
N LEU A 232 -22.95 -18.31 -12.28
CA LEU A 232 -22.94 -18.97 -10.97
C LEU A 232 -24.11 -19.95 -10.78
N LYS A 233 -25.30 -19.59 -11.26
CA LYS A 233 -26.48 -20.46 -11.18
C LYS A 233 -26.32 -21.67 -12.09
N PHE A 234 -25.93 -21.47 -13.35
CA PHE A 234 -25.79 -22.54 -14.33
C PHE A 234 -24.61 -23.48 -14.03
N THR A 235 -23.46 -22.97 -13.58
CA THR A 235 -22.34 -23.83 -13.14
C THR A 235 -22.70 -24.72 -11.94
N LYS A 236 -23.57 -24.26 -11.03
CA LYS A 236 -24.09 -25.10 -9.94
C LYS A 236 -25.02 -26.20 -10.44
N LEU A 237 -25.91 -25.88 -11.38
CA LEU A 237 -26.82 -26.86 -11.99
C LEU A 237 -26.05 -27.91 -12.79
N TRP A 238 -25.07 -27.46 -13.58
CA TRP A 238 -24.21 -28.32 -14.39
C TRP A 238 -23.41 -29.29 -13.52
N LYS A 239 -22.76 -28.78 -12.46
CA LYS A 239 -22.09 -29.61 -11.48
C LYS A 239 -23.00 -30.60 -10.76
N LEU A 240 -24.26 -30.24 -10.53
CA LEU A 240 -25.24 -31.12 -9.89
C LEU A 240 -25.65 -32.27 -10.84
N LEU A 241 -25.84 -31.96 -12.13
CA LEU A 241 -26.17 -32.96 -13.15
C LEU A 241 -25.02 -33.92 -13.43
N GLU A 242 -23.78 -33.42 -13.55
CA GLU A 242 -22.59 -34.30 -13.70
C GLU A 242 -22.45 -35.26 -12.53
N ARG A 243 -22.72 -34.79 -11.30
CA ARG A 243 -22.71 -35.64 -10.10
C ARG A 243 -23.85 -36.66 -10.06
N THR A 244 -25.01 -36.31 -10.61
CA THR A 244 -26.19 -37.18 -10.60
C THR A 244 -26.07 -38.30 -11.63
N HIS A 245 -25.40 -38.01 -12.74
CA HIS A 245 -25.20 -38.95 -13.85
C HIS A 245 -23.81 -39.60 -13.86
N GLU A 246 -22.91 -39.22 -12.94
CA GLU A 246 -21.52 -39.66 -12.86
C GLU A 246 -20.73 -39.53 -14.17
N LEU A 247 -21.03 -38.50 -14.95
CA LEU A 247 -20.46 -38.23 -16.27
C LEU A 247 -20.13 -36.75 -16.40
N GLU A 248 -19.01 -36.43 -17.04
CA GLU A 248 -18.70 -35.06 -17.46
C GLU A 248 -19.56 -34.72 -18.67
N LEU A 249 -20.21 -33.54 -18.64
CA LEU A 249 -21.14 -33.11 -19.69
C LEU A 249 -20.53 -31.96 -20.46
N ASP A 250 -20.56 -32.06 -21.79
CA ASP A 250 -20.32 -30.89 -22.64
C ASP A 250 -21.51 -29.93 -22.61
N TYR A 251 -21.35 -28.71 -23.16
CA TYR A 251 -22.40 -27.70 -23.16
C TYR A 251 -23.73 -28.19 -23.76
N LEU A 252 -23.69 -28.90 -24.88
CA LEU A 252 -24.90 -29.36 -25.56
C LEU A 252 -25.58 -30.46 -24.76
N GLN A 253 -24.79 -31.40 -24.25
CA GLN A 253 -25.26 -32.46 -23.37
C GLN A 253 -25.88 -31.89 -22.09
N PHE A 254 -25.21 -30.92 -21.45
CA PHE A 254 -25.75 -30.23 -20.28
C PHE A 254 -27.10 -29.56 -20.56
N MET A 255 -27.24 -28.84 -21.68
CA MET A 255 -28.50 -28.19 -22.03
C MET A 255 -29.61 -29.21 -22.31
N GLN A 256 -29.29 -30.34 -22.93
CA GLN A 256 -30.25 -31.43 -23.16
C GLN A 256 -30.66 -32.10 -21.85
N THR A 257 -29.72 -32.43 -20.97
CA THR A 257 -29.98 -33.04 -19.67
C THR A 257 -30.76 -32.08 -18.76
N LEU A 258 -30.45 -30.78 -18.78
CA LEU A 258 -31.20 -29.78 -18.03
C LEU A 258 -32.64 -29.67 -18.56
N ALA A 259 -32.85 -29.75 -19.88
CA ALA A 259 -34.17 -29.65 -20.49
C ALA A 259 -35.11 -30.81 -20.14
N THR A 260 -34.56 -31.98 -19.79
CA THR A 260 -35.29 -33.19 -19.39
C THR A 260 -35.28 -33.43 -17.87
N SER A 261 -34.52 -32.66 -17.11
CA SER A 261 -34.41 -32.74 -15.65
C SER A 261 -35.52 -31.94 -14.94
N PRO A 262 -35.99 -32.37 -13.76
CA PRO A 262 -36.87 -31.56 -12.90
C PRO A 262 -36.22 -30.24 -12.47
N LEU A 263 -34.89 -30.12 -12.53
CA LEU A 263 -34.17 -28.88 -12.22
C LEU A 263 -34.50 -27.73 -13.18
N LYS A 264 -35.06 -28.01 -14.37
CA LYS A 264 -35.51 -27.01 -15.33
C LYS A 264 -36.49 -26.01 -14.73
N GLU A 265 -37.37 -26.46 -13.84
CA GLU A 265 -38.38 -25.61 -13.19
C GLU A 265 -37.75 -24.49 -12.33
N THR A 266 -36.49 -24.66 -11.92
CA THR A 266 -35.74 -23.66 -11.17
C THR A 266 -35.15 -22.54 -12.04
N VAL A 267 -35.28 -22.64 -13.37
CA VAL A 267 -34.71 -21.72 -14.36
C VAL A 267 -35.85 -21.10 -15.19
N SER A 268 -35.92 -19.77 -15.20
CA SER A 268 -36.88 -19.07 -16.05
C SER A 268 -36.46 -19.08 -17.52
N SER A 269 -37.43 -18.96 -18.45
CA SER A 269 -37.17 -18.87 -19.90
C SER A 269 -36.23 -17.71 -20.27
N LYS A 270 -36.30 -16.61 -19.51
CA LYS A 270 -35.41 -15.46 -19.66
C LYS A 270 -33.98 -15.76 -19.22
N GLU A 271 -33.79 -16.50 -18.13
CA GLU A 271 -32.46 -16.91 -17.66
C GLU A 271 -31.82 -17.90 -18.64
N LEU A 272 -32.62 -18.83 -19.18
CA LEU A 272 -32.15 -19.84 -20.14
C LEU A 272 -31.69 -19.19 -21.46
N SER A 273 -32.50 -18.32 -22.04
CA SER A 273 -32.12 -17.55 -23.24
C SER A 273 -30.94 -16.59 -23.01
N SER A 274 -30.81 -16.04 -21.79
CA SER A 274 -29.66 -15.21 -21.44
C SER A 274 -28.38 -16.03 -21.31
N PHE A 275 -28.46 -17.26 -20.82
CA PHE A 275 -27.32 -18.17 -20.71
C PHE A 275 -26.86 -18.67 -22.08
N GLU A 276 -27.81 -19.07 -22.93
CA GLU A 276 -27.52 -19.43 -24.33
C GLU A 276 -26.85 -18.28 -25.09
N ASN A 277 -27.29 -17.05 -24.88
CA ASN A 277 -26.65 -15.87 -25.47
C ASN A 277 -25.22 -15.67 -24.97
N ILE A 278 -24.92 -15.93 -23.70
CA ILE A 278 -23.56 -15.87 -23.16
C ILE A 278 -22.70 -16.94 -23.79
N CYS A 279 -23.15 -18.19 -23.85
CA CYS A 279 -22.41 -19.30 -24.48
C CYS A 279 -22.19 -19.07 -25.98
N ARG A 280 -23.11 -18.38 -26.68
CA ARG A 280 -22.90 -17.96 -28.07
C ARG A 280 -21.82 -16.90 -28.22
N LEU A 281 -21.72 -15.98 -27.26
CA LEU A 281 -20.68 -14.94 -27.23
C LEU A 281 -19.31 -15.48 -26.77
N HIS A 282 -19.31 -16.64 -26.10
CA HIS A 282 -18.14 -17.32 -25.55
C HIS A 282 -18.10 -18.78 -26.04
N PRO A 283 -17.78 -19.02 -27.32
CA PRO A 283 -17.78 -20.36 -27.91
C PRO A 283 -16.75 -21.31 -27.28
N GLU A 284 -15.81 -20.79 -26.48
CA GLU A 284 -14.87 -21.56 -25.68
C GLU A 284 -15.52 -22.32 -24.51
N ILE A 285 -16.77 -22.00 -24.13
CA ILE A 285 -17.49 -22.74 -23.09
C ILE A 285 -17.95 -24.08 -23.64
N GLN A 286 -17.10 -25.10 -23.51
CA GLN A 286 -17.44 -26.47 -23.90
C GLN A 286 -17.70 -27.38 -22.69
N SER A 287 -17.15 -27.04 -21.53
CA SER A 287 -17.27 -27.84 -20.30
C SER A 287 -17.66 -27.00 -19.07
N LEU A 288 -18.01 -27.67 -17.96
CA LEU A 288 -18.17 -27.02 -16.65
C LEU A 288 -16.92 -26.24 -16.26
N LYS A 289 -15.72 -26.75 -16.56
CA LYS A 289 -14.44 -26.11 -16.23
C LYS A 289 -14.29 -24.77 -16.94
N ASP A 290 -14.71 -24.69 -18.20
CA ASP A 290 -14.65 -23.47 -19.01
C ASP A 290 -15.70 -22.46 -18.55
N ALA A 291 -16.91 -22.92 -18.23
CA ALA A 291 -17.94 -22.09 -17.62
C ALA A 291 -17.51 -21.54 -16.25
N ASP A 292 -16.79 -22.34 -15.45
CA ASP A 292 -16.21 -21.93 -14.17
C ASP A 292 -15.04 -20.95 -14.36
N ALA A 293 -14.21 -21.13 -15.38
CA ALA A 293 -13.15 -20.21 -15.75
C ALA A 293 -13.73 -18.86 -16.21
N LEU A 294 -14.77 -18.86 -17.04
CA LEU A 294 -15.47 -17.65 -17.46
C LEU A 294 -16.18 -16.98 -16.30
N LYS A 295 -16.89 -17.74 -15.46
CA LYS A 295 -17.49 -17.22 -14.21
C LYS A 295 -16.43 -16.54 -13.33
N LYS A 296 -15.25 -17.15 -13.20
CA LYS A 296 -14.12 -16.57 -12.50
C LYS A 296 -13.63 -15.31 -13.22
N ALA A 297 -13.50 -15.30 -14.54
CA ALA A 297 -13.11 -14.12 -15.31
C ALA A 297 -14.10 -12.95 -15.14
N TYR A 298 -15.41 -13.21 -15.05
CA TYR A 298 -16.43 -12.19 -14.77
C TYR A 298 -16.50 -11.77 -13.29
N LEU A 299 -16.04 -12.63 -12.36
CA LEU A 299 -15.78 -12.26 -10.97
C LEU A 299 -14.48 -11.44 -10.84
N HIS A 300 -13.49 -11.81 -11.66
CA HIS A 300 -12.15 -11.26 -11.80
C HIS A 300 -12.06 -10.33 -13.02
N ASP A 301 -13.12 -9.59 -13.35
CA ASP A 301 -13.07 -8.53 -14.36
C ASP A 301 -12.37 -7.29 -13.76
N SER A 302 -11.23 -7.56 -13.13
CA SER A 302 -10.03 -6.78 -13.35
C SER A 302 -9.73 -6.85 -14.85
N ALA A 303 -10.04 -5.76 -15.57
CA ALA A 303 -9.06 -5.27 -16.53
C ALA A 303 -7.67 -5.53 -15.92
N THR A 304 -6.81 -6.26 -16.62
CA THR A 304 -5.49 -6.68 -16.15
C THR A 304 -4.87 -5.52 -15.35
N PRO A 305 -4.75 -5.61 -14.01
CA PRO A 305 -4.34 -4.47 -13.20
C PRO A 305 -2.97 -3.96 -13.67
N LEU A 306 -2.12 -4.90 -14.07
CA LEU A 306 -0.75 -4.71 -14.53
C LEU A 306 -0.62 -3.65 -15.64
N ALA A 307 -1.33 -3.80 -16.77
CA ALA A 307 -1.21 -2.84 -17.89
C ALA A 307 -1.84 -1.46 -17.56
N SER A 308 -2.84 -1.44 -16.67
CA SER A 308 -3.48 -0.19 -16.24
C SER A 308 -2.65 0.56 -15.20
N ASP A 309 -1.90 -0.16 -14.36
CA ASP A 309 -1.04 0.37 -13.32
C ASP A 309 0.29 0.88 -13.89
N GLU A 310 0.84 0.24 -14.94
CA GLU A 310 2.02 0.74 -15.69
C GLU A 310 1.79 2.13 -16.30
N GLU A 311 0.58 2.41 -16.81
CA GLU A 311 0.21 3.75 -17.29
C GLU A 311 0.22 4.77 -16.13
N LEU A 312 -0.32 4.38 -14.97
CA LEU A 312 -0.32 5.25 -13.79
C LEU A 312 1.10 5.49 -13.26
N ASP A 313 1.96 4.47 -13.28
CA ASP A 313 3.38 4.58 -12.90
C ASP A 313 4.12 5.53 -13.85
N THR A 314 3.80 5.49 -15.14
CA THR A 314 4.33 6.45 -16.12
C THR A 314 3.87 7.88 -15.80
N PHE A 315 2.62 8.09 -15.42
CA PHE A 315 2.13 9.41 -15.00
C PHE A 315 2.78 9.88 -13.70
N PHE A 316 2.98 8.97 -12.74
CA PHE A 316 3.70 9.23 -11.50
C PHE A 316 5.11 9.73 -11.77
N GLN A 317 5.90 9.01 -12.57
CA GLN A 317 7.27 9.41 -12.90
C GLN A 317 7.33 10.76 -13.64
N LYS A 318 6.41 11.01 -14.57
CA LYS A 318 6.29 12.32 -15.24
C LYS A 318 6.00 13.44 -14.24
N ARG A 319 5.09 13.21 -13.29
CA ARG A 319 4.71 14.21 -12.28
C ARG A 319 5.84 14.47 -11.29
N LEU A 320 6.55 13.44 -10.82
CA LEU A 320 7.76 13.59 -10.01
C LEU A 320 8.78 14.50 -10.68
N LYS A 321 9.14 14.18 -11.94
CA LYS A 321 10.15 14.95 -12.68
C LYS A 321 9.75 16.41 -12.91
N SER A 322 8.48 16.68 -13.17
CA SER A 322 8.00 18.01 -13.55
C SER A 322 7.62 18.91 -12.38
N HIS A 323 7.18 18.37 -11.24
CA HIS A 323 6.60 19.18 -10.15
C HIS A 323 7.34 19.05 -8.80
N PHE A 324 8.19 18.03 -8.63
CA PHE A 324 8.90 17.77 -7.36
C PHE A 324 10.42 17.90 -7.49
N SER A 325 10.95 18.01 -8.71
CA SER A 325 12.40 18.13 -8.94
C SER A 325 12.97 19.42 -8.33
N SER A 326 12.22 20.51 -8.34
CA SER A 326 12.59 21.82 -7.79
C SER A 326 12.52 21.92 -6.26
N PHE A 327 11.98 20.90 -5.57
CA PHE A 327 11.87 20.93 -4.10
C PHE A 327 13.23 21.04 -3.41
N TYR A 328 14.29 20.54 -4.05
CA TYR A 328 15.66 20.58 -3.54
C TYR A 328 16.47 21.79 -4.04
N ASP A 329 15.83 22.72 -4.75
CA ASP A 329 16.44 24.03 -5.03
C ASP A 329 16.50 24.89 -3.75
N ASP A 330 15.68 24.58 -2.74
CA ASP A 330 15.76 25.17 -1.40
C ASP A 330 16.93 24.55 -0.59
N PRO A 331 17.91 25.34 -0.13
CA PRO A 331 19.06 24.84 0.63
C PRO A 331 18.67 24.10 1.92
N GLN A 332 17.58 24.49 2.58
CA GLN A 332 17.13 23.83 3.80
C GLN A 332 16.69 22.40 3.51
N MET A 333 16.01 22.18 2.39
CA MET A 333 15.61 20.84 1.96
C MET A 333 16.83 19.96 1.68
N LEU A 334 17.83 20.50 0.99
CA LEU A 334 19.08 19.79 0.71
C LEU A 334 19.79 19.36 2.01
N LEU A 335 19.96 20.30 2.95
CA LEU A 335 20.57 20.01 4.25
C LEU A 335 19.78 18.95 5.02
N SER A 336 18.45 19.08 5.07
CA SER A 336 17.58 18.14 5.77
C SER A 336 17.65 16.73 5.20
N ALA A 337 17.73 16.60 3.87
CA ALA A 337 17.94 15.30 3.24
C ALA A 337 19.29 14.69 3.65
N LEU A 338 20.37 15.47 3.70
CA LEU A 338 21.69 15.02 4.15
C LEU A 338 21.75 14.68 5.65
N GLU A 339 20.82 15.21 6.45
CA GLU A 339 20.62 14.83 7.85
C GLU A 339 19.76 13.56 8.03
N GLY A 340 19.30 12.94 6.94
CA GLY A 340 18.49 11.72 6.99
C GLY A 340 16.99 11.95 7.10
N VAL A 341 16.49 13.19 6.96
CA VAL A 341 15.06 13.48 7.01
C VAL A 341 14.41 13.09 5.67
N PRO A 342 13.42 12.18 5.64
CA PRO A 342 12.79 11.74 4.40
C PRO A 342 11.70 12.71 3.94
N LEU A 343 11.51 12.76 2.62
CA LEU A 343 10.33 13.33 1.99
C LEU A 343 9.66 12.22 1.16
N TYR A 344 8.54 11.70 1.66
CA TYR A 344 7.89 10.58 1.01
C TYR A 344 6.95 11.05 -0.10
N ILE A 345 7.04 10.40 -1.26
CA ILE A 345 6.14 10.60 -2.39
C ILE A 345 5.78 9.22 -2.96
N CYS A 346 4.50 8.90 -3.02
CA CYS A 346 4.03 7.59 -3.48
C CYS A 346 2.80 7.74 -4.36
N ALA A 347 2.65 6.86 -5.35
CA ALA A 347 1.41 6.75 -6.12
C ALA A 347 0.31 6.06 -5.31
N ASN A 348 -0.93 6.57 -5.33
CA ASN A 348 -2.04 6.02 -4.53
C ASN A 348 -2.30 4.54 -4.81
N HIS A 349 -2.19 4.11 -6.07
CA HIS A 349 -2.45 2.71 -6.45
C HIS A 349 -1.38 1.74 -5.91
N GLN A 350 -0.19 2.24 -5.55
CA GLN A 350 0.90 1.44 -4.98
C GLN A 350 1.03 1.57 -3.45
N LEU A 351 0.17 2.36 -2.79
CA LEU A 351 0.19 2.52 -1.31
C LEU A 351 0.22 1.20 -0.54
N PRO A 352 -0.58 0.15 -0.89
CA PRO A 352 -0.53 -1.12 -0.16
C PRO A 352 0.86 -1.77 -0.14
N SER A 353 1.66 -1.57 -1.18
CA SER A 353 3.03 -2.08 -1.22
C SER A 353 3.96 -1.19 -0.39
N TYR A 354 3.81 0.14 -0.45
CA TYR A 354 4.83 1.08 0.05
C TYR A 354 4.63 1.66 1.44
N VAL A 355 3.40 1.66 1.97
CA VAL A 355 3.15 2.08 3.36
C VAL A 355 4.05 1.35 4.38
N PRO A 356 4.35 0.04 4.27
CA PRO A 356 5.30 -0.61 5.18
C PRO A 356 6.68 0.07 5.27
N LEU A 357 7.20 0.63 4.16
CA LEU A 357 8.49 1.35 4.17
C LEU A 357 8.35 2.79 4.66
N ILE A 358 7.22 3.45 4.39
CA ILE A 358 6.93 4.79 4.91
C ILE A 358 6.85 4.74 6.44
N THR A 359 6.20 3.71 6.98
CA THR A 359 6.01 3.51 8.42
C THR A 359 7.05 2.57 9.05
N ALA A 360 8.23 2.43 8.44
CA ALA A 360 9.19 1.38 8.80
C ALA A 360 9.56 1.36 10.30
N GLU A 361 9.78 2.51 10.93
CA GLU A 361 10.07 2.58 12.38
C GLU A 361 8.90 2.22 13.28
N ASP A 362 7.68 2.36 12.78
CA ASP A 362 6.45 2.14 13.53
C ASP A 362 5.86 0.75 13.34
N VAL A 363 6.50 -0.07 12.50
CA VAL A 363 6.15 -1.47 12.25
C VAL A 363 7.35 -2.37 12.54
N SER A 364 7.18 -3.69 12.45
CA SER A 364 8.22 -4.70 12.72
C SER A 364 9.34 -4.73 11.67
N PHE A 365 9.69 -3.60 11.04
CA PHE A 365 10.67 -3.55 9.95
C PHE A 365 12.06 -3.99 10.40
N GLN A 366 12.50 -3.53 11.58
CA GLN A 366 13.80 -3.93 12.14
C GLN A 366 13.92 -5.45 12.23
N GLU A 367 12.93 -6.11 12.82
CA GLU A 367 12.87 -7.58 12.93
C GLU A 367 12.91 -8.24 11.55
N LYS A 368 12.12 -7.73 10.59
CA LYS A 368 12.08 -8.27 9.22
C LYS A 368 13.37 -8.09 8.44
N ILE A 369 14.12 -7.01 8.67
CA ILE A 369 15.43 -6.82 8.08
C ILE A 369 16.45 -7.79 8.67
N PHE A 370 16.44 -8.02 9.99
CA PHE A 370 17.30 -9.04 10.59
C PHE A 370 16.97 -10.45 10.08
N GLU A 371 15.68 -10.80 9.98
CA GLU A 371 15.25 -12.08 9.38
C GLU A 371 15.73 -12.22 7.93
N LEU A 372 15.58 -11.18 7.10
CA LEU A 372 16.04 -11.17 5.72
C LEU A 372 17.55 -11.36 5.62
N LEU A 373 18.33 -10.60 6.40
CA LEU A 373 19.79 -10.65 6.36
C LEU A 373 20.31 -12.01 6.85
N PHE A 374 19.73 -12.53 7.93
CA PHE A 374 20.04 -13.87 8.45
C PHE A 374 19.73 -14.96 7.43
N TYR A 375 18.58 -14.89 6.76
CA TYR A 375 18.22 -15.83 5.69
C TYR A 375 19.20 -15.80 4.52
N ASN A 376 19.88 -14.67 4.32
CA ASN A 376 20.92 -14.51 3.30
C ASN A 376 22.34 -14.69 3.87
N GLY A 377 22.50 -15.37 5.01
CA GLY A 377 23.79 -15.83 5.53
C GLY A 377 24.47 -14.91 6.54
N LEU A 378 23.96 -13.69 6.76
CA LEU A 378 24.58 -12.76 7.70
C LEU A 378 24.43 -13.27 9.14
N ASN A 379 25.56 -13.47 9.85
CA ASN A 379 25.51 -13.56 11.29
C ASN A 379 25.09 -12.20 11.87
N THR A 380 23.89 -12.15 12.45
CA THR A 380 23.29 -10.90 12.96
C THR A 380 23.76 -10.54 14.36
N ASP A 381 24.60 -11.35 14.99
CA ASP A 381 25.19 -11.06 16.30
C ASP A 381 25.93 -9.73 16.29
N ASN A 382 25.77 -8.95 17.35
CA ASN A 382 26.39 -7.63 17.56
C ASN A 382 26.07 -6.52 16.54
N TRP A 383 25.30 -6.80 15.49
CA TRP A 383 24.80 -5.76 14.59
C TRP A 383 23.72 -4.93 15.29
N ARG A 384 23.88 -3.60 15.25
CA ARG A 384 22.93 -2.65 15.87
C ARG A 384 22.18 -1.91 14.79
N PHE A 385 20.85 -1.88 14.90
CA PHE A 385 20.00 -1.13 13.99
C PHE A 385 19.95 0.36 14.37
N HIS A 386 20.05 1.23 13.37
CA HIS A 386 20.02 2.68 13.52
C HIS A 386 19.04 3.33 12.52
N SER A 387 18.28 4.31 12.98
CA SER A 387 17.39 5.13 12.14
C SER A 387 17.41 6.60 12.61
N PRO A 388 18.10 7.52 11.90
CA PRO A 388 18.97 7.27 10.75
C PRO A 388 20.30 6.59 11.14
N VAL A 389 20.98 5.99 10.17
CA VAL A 389 22.37 5.52 10.33
C VAL A 389 23.33 6.59 9.86
N LYS A 390 24.40 6.82 10.62
CA LYS A 390 25.41 7.84 10.33
C LYS A 390 26.79 7.20 10.24
N PHE A 391 27.57 7.65 9.27
CA PHE A 391 28.93 7.23 9.05
C PHE A 391 29.82 8.47 8.82
N HIS A 392 31.02 8.43 9.36
CA HIS A 392 32.02 9.49 9.19
C HIS A 392 33.21 8.96 8.40
N SER A 393 33.51 9.59 7.27
CA SER A 393 34.81 9.45 6.60
C SER A 393 35.69 10.64 6.98
N ALA A 394 37.00 10.53 6.73
CA ALA A 394 37.98 11.57 7.07
C ALA A 394 37.60 13.00 6.63
N SER A 395 36.77 13.14 5.59
CA SER A 395 36.37 14.45 5.04
C SER A 395 34.85 14.66 4.94
N TYR A 396 34.02 13.64 5.16
CA TYR A 396 32.58 13.71 4.89
C TYR A 396 31.74 12.95 5.90
N ASN A 397 30.58 13.52 6.23
CA ASN A 397 29.53 12.85 6.99
C ASN A 397 28.49 12.29 6.04
N PHE A 398 28.27 10.98 6.10
CA PHE A 398 27.20 10.31 5.37
C PHE A 398 26.10 9.93 6.35
N THR A 399 24.88 10.33 6.03
CA THR A 399 23.68 9.83 6.70
C THR A 399 22.90 9.03 5.67
N PHE A 400 22.31 7.91 6.11
CA PHE A 400 21.34 7.15 5.31
C PHE A 400 20.06 6.97 6.10
N ARG A 401 18.98 6.61 5.41
CA ARG A 401 17.64 6.52 5.99
C ARG A 401 17.62 5.63 7.23
N MET A 402 18.21 4.45 7.10
CA MET A 402 18.29 3.40 8.11
C MET A 402 19.56 2.59 7.86
N GLY A 403 19.95 1.75 8.81
CA GLY A 403 21.01 0.78 8.56
C GLY A 403 21.39 0.00 9.80
N LEU A 404 22.38 -0.86 9.62
CA LEU A 404 22.99 -1.64 10.68
C LEU A 404 24.47 -1.29 10.79
N GLN A 405 24.98 -1.22 12.03
CA GLN A 405 26.39 -0.99 12.31
C GLN A 405 26.95 -2.14 13.13
N HIS A 406 28.15 -2.57 12.77
CA HIS A 406 28.96 -3.54 13.49
C HIS A 406 30.36 -2.97 13.67
N ASN A 407 30.95 -3.19 14.85
CA ASN A 407 32.25 -2.60 15.20
C ASN A 407 33.41 -3.10 14.33
N ILE A 408 33.30 -4.35 13.86
CA ILE A 408 34.29 -5.05 13.03
C ILE A 408 33.92 -4.92 11.55
N TYR A 409 32.83 -5.58 11.14
CA TYR A 409 32.39 -5.68 9.73
C TYR A 409 31.84 -4.41 9.06
N GLY A 410 31.74 -3.29 9.78
CA GLY A 410 31.36 -2.00 9.20
C GLY A 410 29.87 -1.68 9.19
N THR A 411 29.38 -1.02 8.14
CA THR A 411 28.01 -0.46 8.07
C THR A 411 27.24 -1.01 6.87
N LEU A 412 26.01 -1.47 7.11
CA LEU A 412 25.03 -1.76 6.07
C LEU A 412 24.00 -0.63 6.05
N ALA A 413 24.08 0.24 5.07
CA ALA A 413 23.15 1.34 4.86
C ALA A 413 21.91 0.88 4.07
N ILE A 414 20.72 1.37 4.42
CA ILE A 414 19.45 1.01 3.81
C ILE A 414 18.77 2.26 3.28
N GLU A 415 18.27 2.19 2.04
CA GLU A 415 17.61 3.30 1.34
C GLU A 415 16.36 2.86 0.57
N PHE A 416 15.38 3.77 0.46
CA PHE A 416 14.07 3.53 -0.18
C PHE A 416 13.87 4.45 -1.41
N PRO A 417 14.69 4.30 -2.47
CA PRO A 417 14.75 5.28 -3.55
C PRO A 417 13.43 5.41 -4.34
N SER A 418 12.56 4.40 -4.29
CA SER A 418 11.26 4.43 -4.99
C SER A 418 10.25 5.41 -4.37
N ILE A 419 10.39 5.75 -3.09
CA ILE A 419 9.39 6.52 -2.35
C ILE A 419 9.96 7.67 -1.52
N ASP A 420 11.24 7.66 -1.17
CA ASP A 420 11.88 8.75 -0.43
C ASP A 420 12.69 9.61 -1.40
N LEU A 421 12.19 10.81 -1.71
CA LEU A 421 12.87 11.73 -2.61
C LEU A 421 14.23 12.19 -2.03
N SER A 422 14.35 12.26 -0.70
CA SER A 422 15.60 12.58 0.00
C SER A 422 16.67 11.50 -0.20
N SER A 423 16.26 10.25 -0.44
CA SER A 423 17.18 9.13 -0.71
C SER A 423 18.10 9.42 -1.89
N HIS A 424 17.56 10.03 -2.96
CA HIS A 424 18.31 10.37 -4.16
C HIS A 424 19.44 11.36 -3.84
N ILE A 425 19.19 12.31 -2.95
CA ILE A 425 20.18 13.29 -2.50
C ILE A 425 21.28 12.61 -1.70
N ARG A 426 20.91 11.76 -0.71
CA ARG A 426 21.88 11.05 0.14
C ARG A 426 22.76 10.10 -0.66
N VAL A 427 22.14 9.30 -1.53
CA VAL A 427 22.85 8.35 -2.40
C VAL A 427 23.77 9.09 -3.38
N ARG A 428 23.31 10.19 -3.99
CA ARG A 428 24.17 11.05 -4.83
C ARG A 428 25.36 11.60 -4.06
N HIS A 429 25.10 12.12 -2.86
CA HIS A 429 26.14 12.70 -2.01
C HIS A 429 27.17 11.64 -1.62
N PHE A 430 26.72 10.42 -1.32
CA PHE A 430 27.59 9.29 -1.06
C PHE A 430 28.48 8.96 -2.25
N PHE A 431 27.90 8.66 -3.43
CA PHE A 431 28.68 8.29 -4.62
C PHE A 431 29.65 9.39 -5.08
N LYS A 432 29.30 10.67 -4.91
CA LYS A 432 30.18 11.77 -5.30
C LYS A 432 31.41 11.91 -4.41
N ASN A 433 31.28 11.56 -3.12
CA ASN A 433 32.29 11.90 -2.11
C ASN A 433 32.90 10.67 -1.41
N SER A 434 32.44 9.45 -1.72
CA SER A 434 33.02 8.20 -1.20
C SER A 434 34.41 7.97 -1.81
N THR A 435 35.42 7.78 -0.97
CA THR A 435 36.74 7.28 -1.37
C THR A 435 36.75 5.74 -1.37
N VAL A 436 37.76 5.12 -1.99
CA VAL A 436 37.88 3.66 -2.25
C VAL A 436 37.78 2.77 -0.98
N TYR A 437 37.85 3.34 0.22
CA TYR A 437 37.93 2.63 1.51
C TYR A 437 36.69 2.80 2.40
N THR A 438 35.51 2.45 1.91
CA THR A 438 34.32 2.43 2.75
C THR A 438 33.85 1.00 2.98
N HIS A 439 33.96 0.51 4.22
CA HIS A 439 33.25 -0.68 4.73
C HIS A 439 31.73 -0.41 4.80
N ILE A 440 31.15 0.01 3.67
CA ILE A 440 29.76 0.38 3.53
C ILE A 440 29.15 -0.44 2.42
N THR A 441 28.16 -1.24 2.80
CA THR A 441 27.27 -1.92 1.87
C THR A 441 25.97 -1.15 1.80
N LEU A 442 25.50 -0.82 0.59
CA LEU A 442 24.23 -0.11 0.39
C LEU A 442 23.16 -1.08 -0.09
N LEU A 443 22.11 -1.26 0.72
CA LEU A 443 20.93 -2.06 0.39
C LEU A 443 19.76 -1.16 -0.02
N LEU A 444 19.33 -1.30 -1.28
CA LEU A 444 18.15 -0.63 -1.81
C LEU A 444 16.93 -1.53 -1.65
N ILE A 445 15.85 -0.98 -1.09
CA ILE A 445 14.59 -1.71 -0.90
C ILE A 445 13.47 -1.00 -1.67
N GLY A 446 12.75 -1.78 -2.47
CA GLY A 446 11.62 -1.33 -3.29
C GLY A 446 11.08 -2.46 -4.15
N LYS A 447 10.13 -2.16 -5.04
CA LYS A 447 9.74 -3.13 -6.07
C LYS A 447 10.86 -3.30 -7.09
N LYS A 448 11.04 -4.51 -7.60
CA LYS A 448 12.05 -4.81 -8.63
C LYS A 448 12.02 -3.83 -9.81
N THR A 449 10.85 -3.57 -10.38
CA THR A 449 10.70 -2.66 -11.54
C THR A 449 11.16 -1.22 -11.24
N ASP A 450 10.89 -0.74 -10.04
CA ASP A 450 11.23 0.62 -9.63
C ASP A 450 12.74 0.75 -9.34
N ILE A 451 13.35 -0.29 -8.77
CA ILE A 451 14.80 -0.33 -8.57
C ILE A 451 15.54 -0.48 -9.91
N GLU A 452 15.05 -1.30 -10.84
CA GLU A 452 15.60 -1.37 -12.20
C GLU A 452 15.54 -0.01 -12.91
N HIS A 453 14.43 0.72 -12.76
CA HIS A 453 14.30 2.08 -13.27
C HIS A 453 15.32 3.02 -12.61
N TYR A 454 15.44 2.98 -11.28
CA TYR A 454 16.40 3.78 -10.53
C TYR A 454 17.85 3.50 -10.96
N CYS A 455 18.24 2.23 -11.11
CA CYS A 455 19.57 1.85 -11.56
C CYS A 455 19.87 2.40 -12.97
N ARG A 456 18.92 2.26 -13.90
CA ARG A 456 19.07 2.69 -15.29
C ARG A 456 19.22 4.20 -15.43
N PHE A 457 18.41 4.98 -14.70
CA PHE A 457 18.30 6.43 -14.91
C PHE A 457 19.09 7.28 -13.93
N PHE A 458 19.39 6.74 -12.75
CA PHE A 458 20.12 7.45 -11.71
C PHE A 458 21.53 6.88 -11.52
N LEU A 459 21.66 5.60 -11.14
CA LEU A 459 22.97 5.04 -10.74
C LEU A 459 23.97 4.96 -11.89
N ASN A 460 23.53 4.65 -13.11
CA ASN A 460 24.41 4.62 -14.29
C ASN A 460 25.06 5.96 -14.63
N ARG A 461 24.59 7.07 -14.05
CA ARG A 461 25.19 8.41 -14.24
C ARG A 461 26.28 8.73 -13.23
N TYR A 462 26.46 7.90 -12.20
CA TYR A 462 27.44 8.10 -11.15
C TYR A 462 28.45 6.94 -11.18
N PRO A 463 29.72 7.20 -11.55
CA PRO A 463 30.75 6.18 -11.47
C PRO A 463 30.87 5.72 -10.01
N HIS A 464 30.72 4.42 -9.79
CA HIS A 464 30.86 3.78 -8.49
C HIS A 464 32.19 3.05 -8.43
N SER A 465 32.84 3.08 -7.26
CA SER A 465 34.05 2.30 -7.02
C SER A 465 33.75 0.81 -7.18
N SER A 466 34.68 0.05 -7.77
CA SER A 466 34.60 -1.41 -7.82
C SER A 466 34.58 -2.05 -6.43
N SER A 467 35.02 -1.33 -5.39
CA SER A 467 35.01 -1.77 -4.00
C SER A 467 33.68 -1.60 -3.27
N MET A 468 32.67 -0.96 -3.88
CA MET A 468 31.38 -0.75 -3.23
C MET A 468 30.40 -1.88 -3.53
N HIS A 469 29.76 -2.40 -2.48
CA HIS A 469 28.68 -3.35 -2.60
C HIS A 469 27.32 -2.66 -2.64
N LEU A 470 26.65 -2.76 -3.79
CA LEU A 470 25.28 -2.31 -3.98
C LEU A 470 24.34 -3.52 -4.06
N LEU A 471 23.34 -3.55 -3.20
CA LEU A 471 22.42 -4.67 -3.02
C LEU A 471 20.97 -4.23 -3.24
N PHE A 472 20.12 -5.20 -3.54
CA PHE A 472 18.69 -5.04 -3.73
C PHE A 472 17.91 -6.12 -2.98
N ALA A 473 16.86 -5.71 -2.28
CA ALA A 473 15.82 -6.62 -1.79
C ALA A 473 14.44 -6.13 -2.24
N ASP A 474 13.61 -7.06 -2.70
CA ASP A 474 12.23 -6.76 -3.05
C ASP A 474 11.42 -6.45 -1.79
N ILE A 475 10.66 -5.37 -1.80
CA ILE A 475 9.77 -5.03 -0.69
C ILE A 475 8.74 -6.13 -0.40
N GLU A 476 8.22 -6.80 -1.42
CA GLU A 476 7.22 -7.85 -1.25
C GLU A 476 7.82 -9.08 -0.56
N SER A 477 9.11 -9.33 -0.75
CA SER A 477 9.80 -10.46 -0.15
C SER A 477 10.10 -10.31 1.33
N ILE A 478 10.31 -9.08 1.81
CA ILE A 478 10.62 -8.81 3.22
C ILE A 478 9.50 -9.26 4.16
N TYR A 479 8.25 -9.16 3.70
CA TYR A 479 7.07 -9.43 4.51
C TYR A 479 6.41 -10.79 4.22
N HIS A 480 7.06 -11.64 3.42
CA HIS A 480 6.64 -13.03 3.25
C HIS A 480 7.00 -13.90 4.47
N LEU A 481 6.36 -15.07 4.57
CA LEU A 481 6.65 -16.06 5.62
C LEU A 481 8.08 -16.60 5.54
N VAL A 482 8.62 -16.69 4.32
CA VAL A 482 10.02 -17.00 4.05
C VAL A 482 10.58 -15.83 3.26
N PRO A 483 11.55 -15.07 3.81
CA PRO A 483 12.18 -13.98 3.08
C PRO A 483 12.80 -14.47 1.78
N ALA A 484 12.70 -13.67 0.71
CA ALA A 484 13.34 -14.02 -0.57
C ALA A 484 14.81 -13.55 -0.61
N PRO A 485 15.59 -13.91 -1.64
CA PRO A 485 17.02 -13.61 -1.65
C PRO A 485 17.29 -12.11 -1.83
N ILE A 486 18.46 -11.68 -1.32
CA ILE A 486 19.06 -10.40 -1.66
C ILE A 486 19.87 -10.57 -2.95
N TYR A 487 19.84 -9.57 -3.82
CA TYR A 487 20.55 -9.56 -5.09
C TYR A 487 21.66 -8.51 -5.09
N GLN A 488 22.76 -8.78 -5.80
CA GLN A 488 23.75 -7.76 -6.10
C GLN A 488 23.32 -6.92 -7.30
N ILE A 489 23.59 -5.62 -7.26
CA ILE A 489 23.50 -4.73 -8.42
C ILE A 489 24.91 -4.54 -8.99
N ARG A 490 25.09 -4.88 -10.26
CA ARG A 490 26.34 -4.66 -11.02
C ARG A 490 26.03 -3.90 -12.31
N GLU A 491 26.83 -2.87 -12.61
CA GLU A 491 26.66 -2.06 -13.84
C GLU A 491 25.21 -1.54 -14.03
N GLY A 492 24.57 -1.18 -12.92
CA GLY A 492 23.18 -0.72 -12.90
C GLY A 492 22.13 -1.77 -13.32
N LYS A 493 22.43 -3.05 -13.18
CA LYS A 493 21.49 -4.15 -13.36
C LYS A 493 21.47 -5.05 -12.13
N ILE A 494 20.29 -5.55 -11.78
CA ILE A 494 20.13 -6.59 -10.77
C ILE A 494 20.70 -7.87 -11.38
N ALA A 495 21.75 -8.41 -10.77
CA ALA A 495 22.52 -9.54 -11.29
C ALA A 495 22.09 -10.84 -10.59
N SER A 496 22.94 -11.39 -9.72
CA SER A 496 22.73 -12.66 -9.05
C SER A 496 22.35 -12.51 -7.57
N SER A 497 21.73 -13.55 -7.03
CA SER A 497 21.46 -13.64 -5.59
C SER A 497 22.75 -13.87 -4.81
N ILE A 498 22.82 -13.29 -3.61
CA ILE A 498 24.03 -13.30 -2.79
C ILE A 498 23.85 -14.07 -1.48
N LEU A 499 24.99 -14.41 -0.89
CA LEU A 499 25.15 -14.70 0.53
C LEU A 499 26.07 -13.64 1.15
N LEU A 500 25.74 -13.25 2.38
CA LEU A 500 26.53 -12.38 3.23
C LEU A 500 27.34 -13.26 4.16
N GLU A 501 28.65 -13.04 4.23
CA GLU A 501 29.56 -13.82 5.06
C GLU A 501 30.43 -12.89 5.90
N CYS A 502 30.37 -13.05 7.22
CA CYS A 502 31.27 -12.36 8.14
C CYS A 502 32.53 -13.22 8.31
N ASP A 503 33.65 -12.81 7.73
CA ASP A 503 34.92 -13.54 7.87
C ASP A 503 35.70 -13.00 9.08
N GLU A 504 35.90 -13.86 10.07
CA GLU A 504 36.65 -13.53 11.28
C GLU A 504 38.16 -13.40 11.03
N PHE A 505 38.69 -13.98 9.95
CA PHE A 505 40.12 -13.97 9.66
C PHE A 505 40.61 -12.63 9.11
N ASP A 506 39.84 -12.01 8.20
CA ASP A 506 40.18 -10.71 7.62
C ASP A 506 39.33 -9.55 8.14
N GLU A 507 38.40 -9.84 9.05
CA GLU A 507 37.50 -8.88 9.69
C GLU A 507 36.56 -8.15 8.70
N GLN A 508 36.27 -8.76 7.54
CA GLN A 508 35.43 -8.16 6.50
C GLN A 508 34.08 -8.84 6.32
N LEU A 509 33.11 -8.05 5.85
CA LEU A 509 31.86 -8.56 5.30
C LEU A 509 32.08 -8.90 3.82
N HIS A 510 32.03 -10.18 3.50
CA HIS A 510 32.11 -10.68 2.13
C HIS A 510 30.73 -10.87 1.51
N ILE A 511 30.68 -10.66 0.20
CA ILE A 511 29.49 -10.91 -0.62
C ILE A 511 29.82 -12.02 -1.59
N ARG A 512 29.22 -13.19 -1.36
CA ARG A 512 29.39 -14.40 -2.16
C ARG A 512 28.21 -14.59 -3.11
N HIS A 513 28.44 -15.18 -4.27
CA HIS A 513 27.35 -15.50 -5.21
C HIS A 513 26.80 -16.89 -4.93
N LYS A 514 25.47 -17.04 -4.84
CA LYS A 514 24.87 -18.37 -4.62
C LYS A 514 25.18 -19.36 -5.76
N GLU A 515 25.34 -18.84 -6.99
CA GLU A 515 25.70 -19.65 -8.17
C GLU A 515 27.06 -20.36 -8.02
N GLU A 516 27.94 -19.90 -7.11
CA GLU A 516 29.24 -20.51 -6.84
C GLU A 516 29.15 -21.72 -5.88
N TYR A 517 28.00 -21.95 -5.24
CA TYR A 517 27.78 -23.00 -4.23
C TYR A 517 26.82 -24.12 -4.67
N ASP A 518 26.19 -24.01 -5.84
CA ASP A 518 25.37 -25.07 -6.44
C ASP A 518 26.20 -26.09 -7.27
N LEU A 519 27.50 -26.23 -6.96
CA LEU A 519 28.44 -27.20 -7.56
C LEU A 519 28.79 -28.34 -6.61
#